data_AF-A0A0Q6L2J6-F1
#
_entry.id   AF-A0A0Q6L2J6-F1
#
_cell.length_a   1.000
_cell.length_b   1.000
_cell.length_c   1.000
_cell.angle_alpha   90.00
_cell.angle_beta   90.00
_cell.angle_gamma   90.00
#
_symmetry.space_group_name_H-M   'P 1'
#
loop_
_entity.id
_entity.type
_entity.pdbx_description
1 polymer ?
#
loop_
_entity_poly.entity_id
_entity_poly.type
_entity_poly.pdbx_seq_one_letter_code
_entity_poly.pdbx_strand_id
1 'polypeptide(L)'
;MRAALLPVAALCLNGCAADSTQTTMADSPIVRLQRAHEAARAVSLLFRPYLSPAQTARIDALGLLVDRALAAAQVAHDRASRRAALTDAAAAANAYRLATGG
;
A
#
# COMPACT_ATOMS: atom_id res chain seq x y z
N MET A 1 -8.19 4.61 24.33
CA MET A 1 -7.07 5.49 23.90
C MET A 1 -6.36 4.87 22.68
N ARG A 2 -6.96 4.93 21.49
CA ARG A 2 -6.50 4.14 20.30
C ARG A 2 -6.38 4.99 19.01
N ALA A 3 -6.57 6.30 19.11
CA ALA A 3 -6.85 7.17 17.95
C ALA A 3 -5.67 8.04 17.47
N ALA A 4 -4.48 7.97 18.07
CA ALA A 4 -3.42 8.95 17.77
C ALA A 4 -2.25 8.45 16.88
N LEU A 5 -2.11 7.13 16.66
CA LEU A 5 -0.92 6.58 15.97
C LEU A 5 -1.17 6.15 14.51
N LEU A 6 -2.41 6.15 14.06
CA LEU A 6 -2.81 5.78 12.68
C LEU A 6 -2.63 6.87 11.59
N PRO A 7 -2.54 8.19 11.88
CA PRO A 7 -2.53 9.18 10.79
C PRO A 7 -1.22 9.17 9.99
N VAL A 8 -0.11 8.67 10.55
CA VAL A 8 1.19 8.64 9.86
C VAL A 8 1.17 7.68 8.67
N ALA A 9 0.59 6.48 8.82
CA ALA A 9 0.48 5.51 7.74
C ALA A 9 -0.46 6.01 6.61
N ALA A 10 -1.53 6.74 6.98
CA ALA A 10 -2.46 7.34 6.02
C ALA A 10 -1.85 8.53 5.25
N LEU A 11 -1.00 9.33 5.90
CA LEU A 11 -0.28 10.45 5.27
C LEU A 11 0.74 9.96 4.24
N CYS A 12 1.50 8.89 4.53
CA CYS A 12 2.47 8.33 3.59
C CYS A 12 1.83 7.74 2.33
N LEU A 13 0.64 7.14 2.44
CA LEU A 13 -0.08 6.56 1.31
C LEU A 13 -0.75 7.63 0.43
N ASN A 14 -1.30 8.69 1.01
CA ASN A 14 -1.93 9.80 0.25
C ASN A 14 -0.91 10.65 -0.51
N GLY A 15 0.30 10.85 0.04
CA GLY A 15 1.37 11.57 -0.66
C GLY A 15 1.90 10.85 -1.91
N CYS A 16 1.70 9.53 -2.01
CA CYS A 16 2.21 8.73 -3.13
C CYS A 16 1.36 8.86 -4.41
N ALA A 17 0.08 9.19 -4.29
CA ALA A 17 -0.85 9.32 -5.43
C ALA A 17 -0.84 10.72 -6.06
N ALA A 18 -0.35 11.74 -5.36
CA ALA A 18 -0.51 13.14 -5.75
C ALA A 18 0.64 13.72 -6.60
N ASP A 19 1.76 13.02 -6.75
CA ASP A 19 3.00 13.66 -7.23
C ASP A 19 3.56 12.97 -8.47
N SER A 20 3.16 13.48 -9.64
CA SER A 20 3.58 13.01 -10.96
C SER A 20 4.23 14.12 -11.78
N THR A 21 5.33 14.67 -11.29
CA THR A 21 6.27 15.47 -12.08
C THR A 21 7.70 15.30 -11.55
N GLN A 22 8.58 14.76 -12.40
CA GLN A 22 10.03 14.53 -12.22
C GLN A 22 10.45 13.53 -11.13
N THR A 23 10.91 12.35 -11.54
CA THR A 23 11.56 11.39 -10.64
C THR A 23 12.88 10.93 -11.24
N THR A 24 13.98 11.46 -10.68
CA THR A 24 15.24 10.74 -10.51
C THR A 24 14.94 9.31 -10.02
N MET A 25 15.73 8.32 -10.46
CA MET A 25 15.49 6.88 -10.19
C MET A 25 15.20 6.49 -8.72
N ALA A 26 15.50 7.36 -7.75
CA ALA A 26 15.24 7.16 -6.32
C ALA A 26 13.76 7.35 -5.89
N ASP A 27 12.91 8.02 -6.69
CA ASP A 27 11.54 8.40 -6.28
C ASP A 27 10.43 7.88 -7.21
N SER A 28 10.66 6.75 -7.89
CA SER A 28 9.60 6.19 -8.74
C SER A 28 8.30 5.94 -7.92
N PRO A 29 7.11 6.16 -8.51
CA PRO A 29 5.83 5.94 -7.82
C PRO A 29 5.68 4.52 -7.27
N ILE A 30 6.33 3.54 -7.90
CA ILE A 30 6.41 2.15 -7.43
C ILE A 30 7.13 2.07 -6.09
N VAL A 31 8.31 2.70 -5.96
CA VAL A 31 9.13 2.68 -4.73
C VAL A 31 8.41 3.35 -3.57
N ARG A 32 7.74 4.48 -3.82
CA ARG A 32 6.95 5.18 -2.78
C ARG A 32 5.78 4.32 -2.30
N LEU A 33 5.05 3.69 -3.23
CA LEU A 33 3.90 2.83 -2.87
C LEU A 33 4.37 1.59 -2.10
N GLN A 34 5.50 1.01 -2.52
CA GLN A 34 6.12 -0.13 -1.85
C GLN A 34 6.53 0.21 -0.41
N ARG A 35 7.24 1.33 -0.19
CA ARG A 35 7.63 1.77 1.18
C ARG A 35 6.41 2.00 2.07
N ALA A 36 5.37 2.63 1.53
CA ALA A 36 4.16 2.89 2.29
C ALA A 36 3.41 1.59 2.64
N HIS A 37 3.41 0.60 1.73
CA HIS A 37 2.88 -0.73 2.01
C HIS A 37 3.69 -1.47 3.08
N GLU A 38 5.01 -1.47 2.99
CA GLU A 38 5.91 -2.09 3.98
C GLU A 38 5.71 -1.49 5.37
N ALA A 39 5.57 -0.16 5.48
CA ALA A 39 5.25 0.51 6.73
C ALA A 39 3.88 0.07 7.30
N ALA A 40 2.83 0.03 6.45
CA ALA A 40 1.50 -0.41 6.87
C ALA A 40 1.46 -1.88 7.28
N ARG A 41 2.30 -2.73 6.67
CA ARG A 41 2.48 -4.14 7.04
C ARG A 41 3.15 -4.28 8.40
N ALA A 42 4.22 -3.53 8.66
CA ALA A 42 4.89 -3.52 9.95
C ALA A 42 3.92 -3.09 11.09
N VAL A 43 3.14 -2.04 10.85
CA VAL A 43 2.10 -1.60 11.81
C VAL A 43 1.06 -2.70 12.04
N SER A 44 0.53 -3.32 10.97
CA SER A 44 -0.43 -4.41 11.13
C SER A 44 0.12 -5.59 11.93
N LEU A 45 1.37 -5.98 11.69
CA LEU A 45 2.03 -7.06 12.44
C LEU A 45 2.10 -6.77 13.94
N LEU A 46 2.36 -5.52 14.34
CA LEU A 46 2.36 -5.10 15.75
C LEU A 46 0.96 -5.21 16.39
N PHE A 47 -0.10 -4.95 15.62
CA PHE A 47 -1.47 -5.00 16.12
C PHE A 47 -2.15 -6.37 15.99
N ARG A 48 -1.54 -7.35 15.31
CA ARG A 48 -2.09 -8.70 15.11
C ARG A 48 -2.65 -9.37 16.37
N PRO A 49 -2.00 -9.32 17.56
CA PRO A 49 -2.53 -9.94 18.77
C PRO A 49 -3.89 -9.39 19.22
N TYR A 50 -4.27 -8.21 18.74
CA TYR A 50 -5.50 -7.49 19.08
C TYR A 50 -6.57 -7.56 17.98
N LEU A 51 -6.30 -8.28 16.89
CA LEU A 51 -7.21 -8.45 15.77
C LEU A 51 -7.88 -9.81 15.83
N SER A 52 -9.11 -9.91 15.33
CA SER A 52 -9.74 -11.21 15.19
C SER A 52 -9.05 -12.04 14.09
N PRO A 53 -9.16 -13.39 14.12
CA PRO A 53 -8.61 -14.23 13.05
C PRO A 53 -9.13 -13.86 11.66
N ALA A 54 -10.43 -13.53 11.56
CA ALA A 54 -11.05 -13.09 10.31
C ALA A 54 -10.48 -11.76 9.79
N GLN A 55 -10.20 -10.80 10.68
CA GLN A 55 -9.56 -9.53 10.31
C GLN A 55 -8.11 -9.75 9.84
N THR A 56 -7.38 -10.61 10.55
CA THR A 56 -5.99 -10.95 10.17
C THR A 56 -5.95 -11.58 8.78
N ALA A 57 -6.81 -12.58 8.51
CA ALA A 57 -6.88 -13.22 7.19
C ALA A 57 -7.26 -12.23 6.08
N ARG A 58 -8.18 -11.30 6.35
CA ARG A 58 -8.55 -10.23 5.40
C ARG A 58 -7.38 -9.30 5.10
N ILE A 59 -6.65 -8.87 6.12
CA ILE A 59 -5.48 -7.99 5.96
C ILE A 59 -4.37 -8.71 5.18
N ASP A 60 -4.12 -9.98 5.47
CA ASP A 60 -3.12 -10.79 4.76
C ASP A 60 -3.49 -10.97 3.28
N ALA A 61 -4.76 -11.26 2.98
CA ALA A 61 -5.25 -11.35 1.61
C ALA A 61 -5.10 -10.03 0.85
N LEU A 62 -5.42 -8.90 1.49
CA LEU A 62 -5.24 -7.57 0.90
C LEU A 62 -3.76 -7.23 0.67
N GLY A 63 -2.87 -7.63 1.59
CA GLY A 63 -1.42 -7.44 1.42
C GLY A 63 -0.89 -8.17 0.21
N LEU A 64 -1.30 -9.43 0.01
CA LEU A 64 -0.94 -10.21 -1.18
C LEU A 64 -1.43 -9.59 -2.49
N LEU A 65 -2.59 -8.92 -2.48
CA LEU A 65 -3.10 -8.20 -3.66
C LEU A 65 -2.22 -7.00 -4.01
N VAL A 66 -1.75 -6.25 -2.99
CA VAL A 66 -0.83 -5.13 -3.20
C VAL A 66 0.51 -5.63 -3.77
N ASP A 67 1.07 -6.69 -3.19
CA ASP A 67 2.33 -7.28 -3.65
C ASP A 67 2.23 -7.76 -5.12
N ARG A 68 1.12 -8.41 -5.49
CA ARG A 68 0.88 -8.86 -6.87
C ARG A 68 0.75 -7.69 -7.85
N ALA A 69 0.01 -6.65 -7.49
CA ALA A 69 -0.17 -5.48 -8.35
C ALA A 69 1.13 -4.69 -8.53
N LEU A 70 1.95 -4.58 -7.47
CA LEU A 70 3.29 -4.00 -7.54
C LEU A 70 4.22 -4.82 -8.45
N ALA A 71 4.24 -6.13 -8.31
CA ALA A 71 5.01 -7.02 -9.19
C ALA A 71 4.58 -6.88 -10.65
N ALA A 72 3.28 -6.84 -10.93
CA ALA A 72 2.73 -6.59 -12.26
C ALA A 72 3.19 -5.24 -12.84
N ALA A 73 3.24 -4.19 -12.02
CA ALA A 73 3.72 -2.87 -12.43
C ALA A 73 5.22 -2.87 -12.78
N GLN A 74 6.03 -3.67 -12.09
CA GLN A 74 7.48 -3.80 -12.35
C GLN A 74 7.79 -4.54 -13.65
N VAL A 75 7.03 -5.58 -13.98
CA VAL A 75 7.25 -6.38 -15.20
C VAL A 75 6.52 -5.83 -16.43
N ALA A 76 5.60 -4.88 -16.27
CA ALA A 76 4.89 -4.27 -17.39
C ALA A 76 5.85 -3.54 -18.35
N HIS A 77 5.85 -3.98 -19.61
CA HIS A 77 6.73 -3.47 -20.66
C HIS A 77 6.16 -2.24 -21.39
N ASP A 78 4.85 -2.03 -21.37
CA ASP A 78 4.19 -0.87 -21.96
C ASP A 78 3.65 0.10 -20.90
N ARG A 79 3.50 1.38 -21.29
CA ARG A 79 3.08 2.45 -20.39
C ARG A 79 1.62 2.30 -19.93
N ALA A 80 0.75 1.70 -20.76
CA ALA A 80 -0.67 1.56 -20.44
C ALA A 80 -0.87 0.48 -19.38
N SER A 81 -0.29 -0.71 -19.55
CA SER A 81 -0.29 -1.81 -18.58
C SER A 81 0.38 -1.41 -17.28
N ARG A 82 1.50 -0.67 -17.33
CA ARG A 82 2.15 -0.15 -16.11
C ARG A 82 1.22 0.79 -15.34
N ARG A 83 0.49 1.66 -16.03
CA ARG A 83 -0.48 2.58 -15.39
C ARG A 83 -1.68 1.84 -14.82
N ALA A 84 -2.19 0.83 -15.53
CA ALA A 84 -3.27 -0.03 -15.05
C ALA A 84 -2.85 -0.75 -13.76
N ALA A 85 -1.69 -1.42 -13.78
CA ALA A 85 -1.15 -2.13 -12.62
C ALA A 85 -0.88 -1.20 -11.41
N LEU A 86 -0.38 0.02 -11.65
CA LEU A 86 -0.23 1.03 -10.59
C LEU A 86 -1.56 1.49 -10.00
N THR A 87 -2.60 1.59 -10.83
CA THR A 87 -3.96 1.96 -10.39
C THR A 87 -4.56 0.83 -9.54
N ASP A 88 -4.38 -0.41 -9.97
CA ASP A 88 -4.79 -1.59 -9.20
C ASP A 88 -4.03 -1.69 -7.87
N ALA A 89 -2.72 -1.41 -7.89
CA ALA A 89 -1.89 -1.39 -6.68
C ALA A 89 -2.35 -0.30 -5.71
N ALA A 90 -2.69 0.89 -6.20
CA ALA A 90 -3.22 1.97 -5.38
C ALA A 90 -4.61 1.64 -4.80
N ALA A 91 -5.49 1.02 -5.59
CA ALA A 91 -6.80 0.58 -5.14
C ALA A 91 -6.69 -0.50 -4.05
N ALA A 92 -5.83 -1.50 -4.25
CA ALA A 92 -5.55 -2.54 -3.27
C ALA A 92 -4.92 -1.96 -2.00
N ALA A 93 -3.98 -1.02 -2.12
CA ALA A 93 -3.35 -0.37 -0.98
C ALA A 93 -4.35 0.48 -0.17
N ASN A 94 -5.29 1.15 -0.83
CA ASN A 94 -6.36 1.87 -0.13
C ASN A 94 -7.31 0.91 0.61
N ALA A 95 -7.68 -0.21 -0.01
CA ALA A 95 -8.49 -1.25 0.63
C ALA A 95 -7.78 -1.86 1.85
N TYR A 96 -6.47 -2.10 1.74
CA TYR A 96 -5.62 -2.54 2.84
C TYR A 96 -5.62 -1.52 3.99
N ARG A 97 -5.38 -0.23 3.69
CA ARG A 97 -5.39 0.85 4.67
C ARG A 97 -6.71 0.92 5.44
N LEU A 98 -7.84 0.89 4.74
CA LEU A 98 -9.17 0.90 5.35
C LEU A 98 -9.40 -0.32 6.25
N ALA A 99 -8.90 -1.51 5.87
CA ALA A 99 -9.00 -2.71 6.69
C ALA A 99 -8.12 -2.67 7.95
N THR A 100 -6.99 -1.95 7.90
CA THR A 100 -6.10 -1.75 9.05
C THR A 100 -6.53 -0.60 9.99
N GLY A 101 -7.65 0.08 9.71
CA GLY A 101 -8.20 1.14 10.56
C GLY A 101 -7.74 2.55 10.20
N GLY A 102 -7.63 2.84 8.91
CA GLY A 102 -7.16 4.12 8.36
C GLY A 102 -7.97 5.35 8.71
#